data_AF-E1ZAE9-F1
#
_entry.id   AF-E1ZAE9-F1
#
_cell.length_a   1.000
_cell.length_b   1.000
_cell.length_c   1.000
_cell.angle_alpha   90.00
_cell.angle_beta   90.00
_cell.angle_gamma   90.00
#
_symmetry.space_group_name_H-M   'P 1'
#
loop_
_entity.id
_entity.type
_entity.pdbx_description
1 polymer ?
#
loop_
_entity_poly.entity_id
_entity_poly.type
_entity_poly.pdbx_seq_one_letter_code
_entity_poly.pdbx_strand_id
1 'polypeptide(L)'
;MSPQALLPSPGDSPPAQQQAAPQQDQAGGSALELLDSFLAVQRERAAAYRRFDAAFRAYLQNGAEGPYRHVMGQLTAQFQDCSRRVLSVEAALQSTGQDEAAALLRAVQENEREKLRLTLALQALKAAHAQQRFSWQHEEAAVAAAASLAPGVADLLQGHLCRVGCVHEAPTDEPTQAEYAGAVRESYQLLQGTITAISEALEEVQQLQTDLLEQ
;
A
#
# COMPACT_ATOMS: atom_id res chain seq x y z
N MET A 1 49.89 41.85 44.53
CA MET A 1 50.08 41.66 43.08
C MET A 1 49.27 40.43 42.69
N SER A 2 48.13 40.65 42.06
CA SER A 2 47.26 39.64 41.48
C SER A 2 46.73 40.18 40.15
N PRO A 3 46.53 39.32 39.13
CA PRO A 3 46.38 39.75 37.74
C PRO A 3 44.94 40.13 37.37
N GLN A 4 44.83 41.03 36.39
CA GLN A 4 43.59 41.42 35.73
C GLN A 4 42.89 40.19 35.11
N ALA A 5 41.64 39.96 35.49
CA ALA A 5 40.72 39.12 34.75
C ALA A 5 39.92 40.02 33.79
N LEU A 6 40.21 39.85 32.50
CA LEU A 6 39.55 40.47 31.37
C LEU A 6 38.11 39.93 31.25
N LEU A 7 37.11 40.80 31.36
CA LEU A 7 35.71 40.46 31.09
C LEU A 7 35.49 40.30 29.58
N PRO A 8 34.83 39.23 29.11
CA PRO A 8 34.41 39.13 27.71
C PRO A 8 33.11 39.92 27.44
N SER A 9 33.10 40.63 26.31
CA SER A 9 31.95 41.37 25.76
C SER A 9 30.83 40.43 25.29
N PRO A 10 29.56 40.89 25.29
CA PRO A 10 28.43 40.12 24.80
C PRO A 10 28.30 40.29 23.28
N GLY A 11 28.53 39.22 22.53
CA GLY A 11 28.34 39.23 21.09
C GLY A 11 28.70 37.89 20.48
N ASP A 12 27.72 37.00 20.42
CA ASP A 12 27.51 36.08 19.29
C ASP A 12 26.26 35.24 19.58
N SER A 13 25.10 35.78 19.18
CA SER A 13 23.91 34.96 18.94
C SER A 13 24.13 34.20 17.63
N PRO A 14 23.97 32.86 17.60
CA PRO A 14 24.09 32.11 16.36
C PRO A 14 22.97 32.50 15.38
N PRO A 15 23.23 32.53 14.06
CA PRO A 15 22.25 32.98 13.09
C PRO A 15 21.09 31.99 13.02
N ALA A 16 19.88 32.56 13.04
CA ALA A 16 18.64 31.86 12.74
C ALA A 16 18.77 31.19 11.37
N GLN A 17 18.70 29.86 11.35
CA GLN A 17 18.57 29.09 10.12
C GLN A 17 17.22 29.46 9.49
N GLN A 18 17.26 30.31 8.48
CA GLN A 18 16.15 30.53 7.56
C GLN A 18 15.85 29.19 6.88
N GLN A 19 14.85 28.50 7.41
CA GLN A 19 14.20 27.41 6.72
C GLN A 19 13.55 28.00 5.48
N ALA A 20 14.16 27.73 4.32
CA ALA A 20 13.54 27.97 3.03
C ALA A 20 12.21 27.23 3.01
N ALA A 21 11.13 27.98 2.75
CA ALA A 21 9.82 27.42 2.50
C ALA A 21 9.92 26.36 1.38
N PRO A 22 9.11 25.29 1.43
CA PRO A 22 9.04 24.37 0.30
C PRO A 22 8.64 25.17 -0.94
N GLN A 23 9.54 25.21 -1.92
CA GLN A 23 9.25 25.75 -3.25
C GLN A 23 8.09 24.91 -3.80
N GLN A 24 6.90 25.49 -3.73
CA GLN A 24 5.74 24.99 -4.44
C GLN A 24 6.06 25.22 -5.91
N ASP A 25 6.47 24.16 -6.61
CA ASP A 25 6.40 24.13 -8.06
C ASP A 25 4.94 24.41 -8.42
N GLN A 26 4.65 25.67 -8.76
CA GLN A 26 3.38 26.04 -9.33
C GLN A 26 3.32 25.33 -10.66
N ALA A 27 2.53 24.25 -10.75
CA ALA A 27 2.17 23.64 -12.01
C ALA A 27 1.30 24.65 -12.79
N GLY A 28 1.96 25.64 -13.39
CA GLY A 28 1.37 26.53 -14.37
C GLY A 28 1.28 25.76 -15.68
N GLY A 29 0.07 25.43 -16.10
CA GLY A 29 -0.21 24.74 -17.33
C GLY A 29 -1.68 24.94 -17.71
N SER A 30 -1.98 24.79 -18.99
CA SER A 30 -3.36 24.71 -19.46
C SER A 30 -4.09 23.52 -18.81
N ALA A 31 -5.42 23.56 -18.78
CA ALA A 31 -6.23 22.45 -18.28
C ALA A 31 -5.84 21.12 -18.94
N LEU A 32 -5.59 21.15 -20.26
CA LEU A 32 -5.18 19.98 -21.02
C LEU A 32 -3.81 19.42 -20.58
N GLU A 33 -2.80 20.26 -20.41
CA GLU A 33 -1.47 19.85 -19.92
C GLU A 33 -1.54 19.28 -18.50
N LEU A 34 -2.40 19.84 -17.65
CA LEU A 34 -2.65 19.36 -16.30
C LEU A 34 -3.29 17.96 -16.31
N LEU A 35 -4.31 17.73 -17.15
CA LEU A 35 -4.94 16.42 -17.31
C LEU A 35 -3.96 15.38 -17.89
N ASP A 36 -3.14 15.75 -18.87
CA ASP A 36 -2.09 14.88 -19.40
C ASP A 36 -1.07 14.47 -18.33
N SER A 37 -0.62 15.44 -17.53
CA SER A 37 0.27 15.19 -16.40
C SER A 37 -0.35 14.22 -15.40
N PHE A 38 -1.63 14.41 -15.07
CA PHE A 38 -2.36 13.50 -14.18
C PHE A 38 -2.46 12.09 -14.76
N LEU A 39 -2.85 11.93 -16.03
CA LEU A 39 -2.95 10.63 -16.68
C LEU A 39 -1.58 9.92 -16.74
N ALA A 40 -0.48 10.66 -16.93
CA ALA A 40 0.86 10.12 -16.84
C ALA A 40 1.17 9.58 -15.43
N VAL A 41 0.85 10.34 -14.37
CA VAL A 41 1.00 9.89 -12.98
C VAL A 41 0.21 8.60 -12.73
N GLN A 42 -1.01 8.50 -13.27
CA GLN A 42 -1.84 7.31 -13.11
C GLN A 42 -1.25 6.07 -13.80
N ARG A 43 -0.62 6.23 -14.97
CA ARG A 43 0.14 5.13 -15.61
C ARG A 43 1.33 4.67 -14.76
N GLU A 44 2.07 5.61 -14.18
CA GLU A 44 3.19 5.31 -13.27
C GLU A 44 2.71 4.56 -12.03
N ARG A 45 1.61 5.02 -11.42
CA ARG A 45 0.99 4.37 -10.27
C ARG A 45 0.50 2.97 -10.59
N ALA A 46 -0.12 2.75 -11.75
CA ALA A 46 -0.50 1.42 -12.21
C ALA A 46 0.71 0.48 -12.38
N ALA A 47 1.84 0.99 -12.88
CA ALA A 47 3.09 0.25 -12.95
C ALA A 47 3.64 -0.10 -11.56
N ALA A 48 3.55 0.83 -10.60
CA ALA A 48 3.93 0.59 -9.21
C ALA A 48 3.12 -0.55 -8.59
N TYR A 49 1.79 -0.59 -8.78
CA TYR A 49 0.95 -1.71 -8.32
C TYR A 49 1.34 -3.05 -8.94
N ARG A 50 1.64 -3.10 -10.25
CA ARG A 50 2.11 -4.35 -10.90
C ARG A 50 3.43 -4.83 -10.28
N ARG A 51 4.36 -3.91 -10.04
CA ARG A 51 5.64 -4.21 -9.38
C ARG A 51 5.43 -4.68 -7.94
N PHE A 52 4.50 -4.05 -7.22
CA PHE A 52 4.14 -4.43 -5.86
C PHE A 52 3.60 -5.86 -5.79
N ASP A 53 2.63 -6.19 -6.64
CA ASP A 53 2.06 -7.53 -6.72
C ASP A 53 3.11 -8.59 -7.10
N ALA A 54 3.99 -8.29 -8.06
CA ALA A 54 5.08 -9.20 -8.45
C ALA A 54 6.07 -9.44 -7.30
N ALA A 55 6.46 -8.38 -6.58
CA ALA A 55 7.36 -8.49 -5.43
C ALA A 55 6.74 -9.32 -4.30
N PHE A 56 5.44 -9.12 -4.03
CA PHE A 56 4.73 -9.89 -3.01
C PHE A 56 4.59 -11.38 -3.40
N ARG A 57 4.28 -11.68 -4.66
CA ARG A 57 4.26 -13.08 -5.15
C ARG A 57 5.61 -13.75 -5.03
N ALA A 58 6.70 -13.06 -5.38
CA ALA A 58 8.05 -13.58 -5.20
C ALA A 58 8.35 -13.86 -3.72
N TYR A 59 8.00 -12.93 -2.83
CA TYR A 59 8.14 -13.10 -1.38
C TYR A 59 7.39 -14.33 -0.86
N LEU A 60 6.13 -14.55 -1.27
CA LEU A 60 5.37 -15.73 -0.86
C LEU A 60 5.98 -17.05 -1.34
N GLN A 61 6.71 -17.05 -2.46
CA GLN A 61 7.32 -18.25 -3.03
C GLN A 61 8.66 -18.60 -2.38
N ASN A 62 9.49 -17.59 -2.09
CA ASN A 62 10.87 -17.82 -1.66
C ASN A 62 11.15 -17.44 -0.19
N GLY A 63 10.21 -16.78 0.48
CA GLY A 63 10.37 -16.31 1.87
C GLY A 63 11.42 -15.20 2.05
N ALA A 64 11.97 -14.66 0.98
CA ALA A 64 13.07 -13.70 1.02
C ALA A 64 12.58 -12.30 1.42
N GLU A 65 12.55 -12.05 2.73
CA GLU A 65 12.04 -10.80 3.29
C GLU A 65 12.90 -9.58 2.93
N GLY A 66 14.23 -9.73 2.85
CA GLY A 66 15.15 -8.62 2.54
C GLY A 66 14.87 -7.93 1.18
N PRO A 67 14.87 -8.67 0.06
CA PRO A 67 14.49 -8.14 -1.25
C PRO A 67 13.09 -7.52 -1.26
N TYR A 68 12.12 -8.15 -0.59
CA TYR A 68 10.76 -7.64 -0.51
C TYR A 68 10.70 -6.29 0.23
N ARG A 69 11.33 -6.17 1.39
CA ARG A 69 11.42 -4.91 2.16
C ARG A 69 12.11 -3.80 1.36
N HIS A 70 13.14 -4.12 0.59
CA HIS A 70 13.81 -3.15 -0.28
C HIS A 70 12.86 -2.60 -1.35
N VAL A 71 12.12 -3.48 -2.04
CA VAL A 71 11.13 -3.06 -3.05
C VAL A 71 10.00 -2.26 -2.40
N MET A 72 9.55 -2.64 -1.19
CA MET A 72 8.56 -1.88 -0.44
C MET A 72 9.00 -0.44 -0.17
N GLY A 73 10.24 -0.21 0.25
CA GLY A 73 10.76 1.15 0.47
C GLY A 73 10.71 2.01 -0.80
N GLN A 74 11.08 1.43 -1.95
CA GLN A 74 11.00 2.12 -3.24
C GLN A 74 9.55 2.42 -3.64
N LEU A 75 8.64 1.47 -3.45
CA LEU A 75 7.23 1.62 -3.78
C LEU A 75 6.55 2.67 -2.90
N THR A 76 6.85 2.70 -1.60
CA THR A 76 6.34 3.74 -0.69
C THR A 76 6.73 5.14 -1.17
N ALA A 77 8.00 5.34 -1.53
CA ALA A 77 8.45 6.62 -2.07
C ALA A 77 7.76 6.96 -3.40
N GLN A 78 7.58 5.98 -4.28
CA GLN A 78 6.91 6.17 -5.57
C GLN A 78 5.42 6.52 -5.40
N PHE A 79 4.69 5.85 -4.51
CA PHE A 79 3.29 6.18 -4.23
C PHE A 79 3.15 7.57 -3.61
N GLN A 80 4.04 7.95 -2.70
CA GLN A 80 4.08 9.30 -2.11
C GLN A 80 4.33 10.38 -3.17
N ASP A 81 5.26 10.14 -4.10
CA ASP A 81 5.54 11.06 -5.19
C ASP A 81 4.33 11.22 -6.14
N CYS A 82 3.71 10.10 -6.53
CA CYS A 82 2.47 10.12 -7.30
C CYS A 82 1.38 10.94 -6.58
N SER A 83 1.18 10.71 -5.27
CA SER A 83 0.18 11.44 -4.49
C SER A 83 0.45 12.94 -4.44
N ARG A 84 1.70 13.35 -4.21
CA ARG A 84 2.09 14.76 -4.24
C ARG A 84 1.83 15.41 -5.60
N ARG A 85 2.20 14.74 -6.70
CA ARG A 85 2.01 15.26 -8.06
C ARG A 85 0.54 15.46 -8.39
N VAL A 86 -0.33 14.50 -8.06
CA VAL A 86 -1.78 14.67 -8.28
C VAL A 86 -2.36 15.80 -7.42
N LEU A 87 -1.96 15.94 -6.16
CA LEU A 87 -2.42 17.05 -5.31
C LEU A 87 -2.03 18.42 -5.88
N SER A 88 -0.84 18.51 -6.48
CA SER A 88 -0.39 19.72 -7.18
C SER A 88 -1.24 19.99 -8.42
N VAL A 89 -1.54 18.98 -9.23
CA VAL A 89 -2.42 19.11 -10.40
C VAL A 89 -3.85 19.49 -9.99
N GLU A 90 -4.41 18.85 -8.97
CA GLU A 90 -5.73 19.15 -8.43
C GLU A 90 -5.82 20.63 -7.99
N ALA A 91 -4.84 21.12 -7.25
CA ALA A 91 -4.78 22.51 -6.81
C ALA A 91 -4.66 23.49 -7.99
N ALA A 92 -3.89 23.15 -9.02
CA ALA A 92 -3.76 23.96 -10.22
C ALA A 92 -5.08 24.03 -11.02
N LEU A 93 -5.79 22.90 -11.17
CA LEU A 93 -7.11 22.86 -11.79
C LEU A 93 -8.14 23.72 -11.04
N GLN A 94 -8.16 23.65 -9.70
CA GLN A 94 -9.00 24.54 -8.88
C GLN A 94 -8.67 26.02 -9.09
N SER A 95 -7.37 26.36 -9.13
CA SER A 95 -6.95 27.75 -9.31
C SER A 95 -7.32 28.33 -10.68
N THR A 96 -7.58 27.47 -11.67
CA THR A 96 -7.96 27.83 -13.04
C THR A 96 -9.47 27.69 -13.30
N GLY A 97 -10.27 27.39 -12.26
CA GLY A 97 -11.72 27.27 -12.35
C GLY A 97 -12.21 25.95 -12.96
N GLN A 98 -11.34 24.94 -13.06
CA GLN A 98 -11.66 23.61 -13.59
C GLN A 98 -12.16 22.70 -12.45
N ASP A 99 -13.24 23.10 -11.79
CA ASP A 99 -13.73 22.48 -10.55
C ASP A 99 -14.17 21.02 -10.74
N GLU A 100 -14.81 20.70 -11.86
CA GLU A 100 -15.23 19.34 -12.20
C GLU A 100 -14.04 18.40 -12.35
N ALA A 101 -13.04 18.80 -13.14
CA ALA A 101 -11.80 18.03 -13.30
C ALA A 101 -11.08 17.84 -11.96
N ALA A 102 -11.00 18.88 -11.13
CA ALA A 102 -10.40 18.78 -9.81
C ALA A 102 -11.16 17.81 -8.88
N ALA A 103 -12.50 17.79 -8.95
CA ALA A 103 -13.32 16.85 -8.18
C ALA A 103 -13.06 15.39 -8.60
N LEU A 104 -12.93 15.12 -9.90
CA LEU A 104 -12.58 13.79 -10.41
C LEU A 104 -11.20 13.34 -9.93
N LEU A 105 -10.19 14.23 -9.96
CA LEU A 105 -8.85 13.94 -9.46
C LEU A 105 -8.86 13.58 -7.97
N ARG A 106 -9.66 14.29 -7.17
CA ARG A 106 -9.86 13.99 -5.75
C ARG A 106 -10.51 12.62 -5.55
N ALA A 107 -11.57 12.32 -6.30
CA ALA A 107 -12.23 11.01 -6.25
C ALA A 107 -11.25 9.88 -6.59
N VAL A 108 -10.40 10.06 -7.60
CA VAL A 108 -9.33 9.11 -7.92
C VAL A 108 -8.33 8.97 -6.76
N GLN A 109 -7.88 10.07 -6.14
CA GLN A 109 -6.97 9.99 -4.98
C GLN A 109 -7.56 9.24 -3.79
N GLU A 110 -8.83 9.48 -3.48
CA GLU A 110 -9.51 8.81 -2.37
C GLU A 110 -9.62 7.31 -2.62
N ASN A 111 -10.02 6.91 -3.82
CA ASN A 111 -10.07 5.50 -4.19
C ASN A 111 -8.68 4.87 -4.29
N GLU A 112 -7.65 5.59 -4.74
CA GLU A 112 -6.27 5.09 -4.77
C GLU A 112 -5.71 4.85 -3.36
N ARG A 113 -6.04 5.74 -2.41
CA ARG A 113 -5.71 5.54 -1.00
C ARG A 113 -6.36 4.27 -0.46
N GLU A 114 -7.65 4.09 -0.74
CA GLU A 114 -8.40 2.94 -0.27
C GLU A 114 -7.92 1.63 -0.91
N LYS A 115 -7.68 1.64 -2.23
CA LYS A 115 -7.08 0.53 -2.96
C LYS A 115 -5.74 0.10 -2.38
N LEU A 116 -4.85 1.04 -2.04
CA LEU A 116 -3.56 0.74 -1.42
C LEU A 116 -3.75 0.11 -0.04
N ARG A 117 -4.66 0.66 0.79
CA ARG A 117 -4.99 0.13 2.12
C ARG A 117 -5.51 -1.31 2.03
N LEU A 118 -6.48 -1.56 1.16
CA LEU A 118 -7.07 -2.89 0.94
C LEU A 118 -6.05 -3.89 0.38
N THR A 119 -5.18 -3.43 -0.53
CA THR A 119 -4.07 -4.25 -1.06
C THR A 119 -3.15 -4.70 0.08
N LEU A 120 -2.75 -3.78 0.97
CA LEU A 120 -1.91 -4.09 2.13
C LEU A 120 -2.60 -5.06 3.10
N ALA A 121 -3.88 -4.83 3.40
CA ALA A 121 -4.66 -5.72 4.27
C ALA A 121 -4.73 -7.15 3.69
N LEU A 122 -5.03 -7.27 2.40
CA LEU A 122 -5.10 -8.56 1.72
C LEU A 122 -3.74 -9.26 1.69
N GLN A 123 -2.65 -8.53 1.46
CA GLN A 123 -1.31 -9.10 1.51
C GLN A 123 -0.93 -9.56 2.93
N ALA A 124 -1.30 -8.82 3.97
CA ALA A 124 -1.07 -9.24 5.35
C ALA A 124 -1.80 -10.55 5.68
N LEU A 125 -3.07 -10.66 5.28
CA LEU A 125 -3.85 -11.90 5.42
C LEU A 125 -3.18 -13.08 4.70
N LYS A 126 -2.79 -12.89 3.44
CA LYS A 126 -2.11 -13.93 2.65
C LYS A 126 -0.76 -14.33 3.22
N ALA A 127 0.02 -13.38 3.71
CA ALA A 127 1.33 -13.65 4.31
C ALA A 127 1.16 -14.45 5.61
N ALA A 128 0.20 -14.09 6.46
CA ALA A 128 -0.11 -14.84 7.68
C ALA A 128 -0.52 -16.29 7.37
N HIS A 129 -1.40 -16.47 6.37
CA HIS A 129 -1.81 -17.79 5.91
C HIS A 129 -0.65 -18.60 5.32
N ALA A 130 0.20 -17.99 4.49
CA ALA A 130 1.34 -18.67 3.87
C ALA A 130 2.39 -19.13 4.90
N GLN A 131 2.49 -18.42 6.02
CA GLN A 131 3.36 -18.77 7.13
C GLN A 131 2.79 -19.86 8.06
N GLN A 132 1.65 -20.47 7.71
CA GLN A 132 0.98 -21.51 8.51
C GLN A 132 0.77 -21.08 9.97
N ARG A 133 0.32 -19.83 10.16
CA ARG A 133 0.19 -19.24 11.51
C ARG A 133 -1.06 -19.67 12.25
N PHE A 134 -1.98 -20.38 11.59
CA PHE A 134 -3.27 -20.74 12.14
C PHE A 134 -3.32 -22.22 12.50
N SER A 135 -3.85 -22.54 13.68
CA SER A 135 -3.97 -23.90 14.22
C SER A 135 -4.82 -24.79 13.30
N TRP A 136 -5.91 -24.26 12.73
CA TRP A 136 -6.78 -24.98 11.80
C TRP A 136 -6.09 -25.39 10.48
N GLN A 137 -4.99 -24.73 10.07
CA GLN A 137 -4.22 -25.13 8.89
C GLN A 137 -3.45 -26.43 9.12
N HIS A 138 -3.02 -26.68 10.36
CA HIS A 138 -2.34 -27.92 10.72
C HIS A 138 -3.32 -29.10 10.81
N GLU A 139 -4.54 -28.85 11.28
CA GLU A 139 -5.61 -29.85 11.30
C GLU A 139 -6.00 -30.30 9.89
N GLU A 140 -6.21 -29.36 8.96
CA GLU A 140 -6.46 -29.68 7.55
C GLU A 140 -5.31 -30.46 6.91
N ALA A 141 -4.06 -30.04 7.17
CA ALA A 141 -2.90 -30.75 6.65
C ALA A 141 -2.80 -32.18 7.21
N ALA A 142 -3.12 -32.38 8.49
CA ALA A 142 -3.13 -33.69 9.12
C ALA A 142 -4.25 -34.59 8.55
N VAL A 143 -5.46 -34.05 8.35
CA VAL A 143 -6.59 -34.77 7.73
C VAL A 143 -6.28 -35.12 6.27
N ALA A 144 -5.72 -34.20 5.49
CA ALA A 144 -5.33 -34.44 4.10
C ALA A 144 -4.20 -35.48 3.98
N ALA A 145 -3.22 -35.43 4.89
CA ALA A 145 -2.17 -36.43 4.98
C ALA A 145 -2.72 -37.81 5.34
N ALA A 146 -3.63 -37.89 6.33
CA ALA A 146 -4.30 -39.12 6.72
C ALA A 146 -5.15 -39.73 5.59
N ALA A 147 -5.86 -38.90 4.83
CA ALA A 147 -6.64 -39.32 3.67
C ALA A 147 -5.78 -39.88 2.52
N SER A 148 -4.49 -39.53 2.47
CA SER A 148 -3.53 -40.02 1.47
C SER A 148 -2.85 -41.34 1.88
N LEU A 149 -3.06 -41.81 3.12
CA LEU A 149 -2.52 -43.07 3.61
C LEU A 149 -3.44 -44.25 3.27
N ALA A 150 -2.85 -45.44 3.17
CA ALA A 150 -3.61 -46.67 2.99
C ALA A 150 -4.56 -46.90 4.18
N PRO A 151 -5.76 -47.48 3.97
CA PRO A 151 -6.69 -47.82 5.04
C PRO A 151 -5.98 -48.67 6.11
N GLY A 152 -6.07 -48.25 7.38
CA GLY A 152 -5.42 -48.94 8.51
C GLY A 152 -4.05 -48.38 8.94
N VAL A 153 -3.40 -47.54 8.13
CA VAL A 153 -2.16 -46.83 8.53
C VAL A 153 -2.47 -45.55 9.31
N ALA A 154 -3.62 -44.93 9.06
CA ALA A 154 -4.09 -43.75 9.79
C ALA A 154 -4.30 -44.04 11.29
N ASP A 155 -4.85 -45.20 11.65
CA ASP A 155 -5.07 -45.62 13.05
C ASP A 155 -3.76 -45.81 13.84
N LEU A 156 -2.66 -46.17 13.16
CA LEU A 156 -1.33 -46.27 13.78
C LEU A 156 -0.67 -44.90 14.00
N LEU A 157 -1.14 -43.87 13.29
CA LEU A 157 -0.66 -42.49 13.37
C LEU A 157 -1.61 -41.57 14.14
N GLN A 158 -2.67 -42.12 14.76
CA GLN A 158 -3.56 -41.46 15.71
C GLN A 158 -2.83 -41.01 17.01
N GLY A 159 -1.49 -41.02 17.03
CA GLY A 159 -0.66 -40.28 17.97
C GLY A 159 -0.22 -38.99 17.29
N HIS A 160 -0.84 -37.88 17.70
CA HIS A 160 -0.56 -36.50 17.29
C HIS A 160 0.89 -36.28 16.83
N LEU A 161 1.11 -36.17 15.52
CA LEU A 161 2.44 -35.96 14.91
C LEU A 161 2.95 -34.52 15.08
N CYS A 162 2.80 -33.94 16.26
CA CYS A 162 3.69 -32.87 16.67
C CYS A 162 4.94 -33.57 17.22
N ARG A 163 6.07 -33.50 16.51
CA ARG A 163 7.36 -34.12 16.88
C ARG A 163 7.94 -33.62 18.22
N VAL A 164 7.23 -32.71 18.90
CA VAL A 164 7.48 -32.22 20.24
C VAL A 164 6.11 -32.19 20.92
N GLY A 165 5.99 -32.71 22.15
CA GLY A 165 4.74 -32.72 22.92
C GLY A 165 4.29 -31.31 23.31
N CYS A 166 3.83 -30.53 22.35
CA CYS A 166 3.36 -29.17 22.55
C CYS A 166 1.84 -29.18 22.70
N VAL A 167 1.37 -28.67 23.84
CA VAL A 167 -0.02 -28.24 24.02
C VAL A 167 -0.09 -26.82 23.46
N HIS A 168 -0.43 -26.67 22.18
CA HIS A 168 -0.83 -25.38 21.66
C HIS A 168 -2.33 -25.26 21.89
N GLU A 169 -2.72 -24.69 23.03
CA GLU A 169 -4.04 -24.07 23.15
C GLU A 169 -4.12 -23.03 22.02
N ALA A 170 -5.15 -23.12 21.17
CA ALA A 170 -5.34 -22.12 20.12
C ALA A 170 -5.33 -20.73 20.78
N PRO A 171 -4.50 -19.78 20.30
CA PRO A 171 -4.51 -18.42 20.84
C PRO A 171 -5.95 -17.91 20.88
N THR A 172 -6.39 -17.34 22.00
CA THR A 172 -7.80 -16.94 22.19
C THR A 172 -8.30 -15.89 21.19
N ASP A 173 -7.38 -15.26 20.45
CA ASP A 173 -7.63 -14.24 19.42
C ASP A 173 -7.35 -14.74 17.98
N GLU A 174 -7.19 -16.05 17.76
CA GLU A 174 -6.98 -16.60 16.42
C GLU A 174 -8.29 -16.59 15.60
N PRO A 175 -8.31 -16.03 14.37
CA PRO A 175 -9.50 -16.07 13.53
C PRO A 175 -9.80 -17.50 13.10
N THR A 176 -11.08 -17.87 13.10
CA THR A 176 -11.55 -19.12 12.52
C THR A 176 -11.30 -19.15 11.00
N GLN A 177 -11.26 -20.35 10.41
CA GLN A 177 -11.13 -20.53 8.96
C GLN A 177 -12.22 -19.75 8.19
N ALA A 178 -13.46 -19.77 8.70
CA ALA A 178 -14.58 -19.06 8.08
C ALA A 178 -14.41 -17.53 8.15
N GLU A 179 -13.94 -17.00 9.28
CA GLU A 179 -13.65 -15.56 9.43
C GLU A 179 -12.50 -15.12 8.52
N TYR A 180 -11.42 -15.90 8.44
CA TYR A 180 -10.33 -15.63 7.50
C TYR A 180 -10.83 -15.63 6.05
N ALA A 181 -11.56 -16.66 5.63
CA ALA A 181 -12.09 -16.77 4.28
C ALA A 181 -13.08 -15.64 3.95
N GLY A 182 -13.89 -15.24 4.93
CA GLY A 182 -14.78 -14.08 4.86
C GLY A 182 -14.01 -12.79 4.65
N ALA A 183 -13.03 -12.51 5.51
CA ALA A 183 -12.20 -11.29 5.44
C ALA A 183 -11.43 -11.18 4.11
N VAL A 184 -10.89 -12.30 3.61
CA VAL A 184 -10.23 -12.33 2.30
C VAL A 184 -11.22 -11.98 1.19
N ARG A 185 -12.41 -12.61 1.18
CA ARG A 185 -13.44 -12.38 0.17
C ARG A 185 -13.93 -10.94 0.16
N GLU A 186 -14.23 -10.40 1.34
CA GLU A 186 -14.68 -9.01 1.50
C GLU A 186 -13.59 -8.03 1.03
N SER A 187 -12.33 -8.25 1.44
CA SER A 187 -11.21 -7.42 1.00
C SER A 187 -11.08 -7.42 -0.53
N TYR A 188 -11.28 -8.56 -1.19
CA TYR A 188 -11.30 -8.66 -2.65
C TYR A 188 -12.46 -7.89 -3.28
N GLN A 189 -13.67 -8.02 -2.74
CA GLN A 189 -14.86 -7.33 -3.25
C GLN A 189 -14.70 -5.81 -3.15
N LEU A 190 -14.28 -5.31 -1.99
CA LEU A 190 -14.00 -3.90 -1.77
C LEU A 190 -12.89 -3.40 -2.72
N LEU A 191 -11.82 -4.19 -2.87
CA LEU A 191 -10.72 -3.83 -3.77
C LEU A 191 -11.19 -3.74 -5.23
N GLN A 192 -12.01 -4.67 -5.70
CA GLN A 192 -12.62 -4.60 -7.03
C GLN A 192 -13.50 -3.35 -7.18
N GLY A 193 -14.33 -3.05 -6.18
CA GLY A 193 -15.13 -1.82 -6.17
C GLY A 193 -14.28 -0.55 -6.33
N THR A 194 -13.18 -0.43 -5.58
CA THR A 194 -12.26 0.72 -5.72
C THR A 194 -11.60 0.79 -7.09
N ILE A 195 -11.26 -0.36 -7.70
CA ILE A 195 -10.65 -0.40 -9.04
C ILE A 195 -11.64 0.06 -10.10
N THR A 196 -12.90 -0.38 -10.01
CA THR A 196 -13.97 0.08 -10.90
C THR A 196 -14.17 1.59 -10.76
N ALA A 197 -14.30 2.10 -9.54
CA ALA A 197 -14.48 3.53 -9.29
C ALA A 197 -13.32 4.39 -9.83
N ILE A 198 -12.07 3.91 -9.70
CA ILE A 198 -10.91 4.59 -10.33
C ILE A 198 -11.05 4.57 -11.85
N SER A 199 -11.44 3.44 -12.44
CA SER A 199 -11.50 3.29 -13.90
C SER A 199 -12.57 4.21 -14.49
N GLU A 200 -13.76 4.24 -13.90
CA GLU A 200 -14.86 5.14 -14.28
C GLU A 200 -14.42 6.61 -14.21
N ALA A 201 -13.81 7.04 -13.09
CA ALA A 201 -13.33 8.41 -12.97
C ALA A 201 -12.20 8.76 -13.96
N LEU A 202 -11.35 7.80 -14.34
CA LEU A 202 -10.34 8.02 -15.38
C LEU A 202 -10.93 8.12 -16.78
N GLU A 203 -12.01 7.39 -17.06
CA GLU A 203 -12.77 7.53 -18.31
C GLU A 203 -13.41 8.92 -18.42
N GLU A 204 -14.01 9.42 -17.33
CA GLU A 204 -14.54 10.79 -17.27
C GLU A 204 -13.45 11.86 -17.50
N VAL A 205 -12.27 11.68 -16.89
CA VAL A 205 -11.12 12.57 -17.13
C VAL A 205 -10.68 12.56 -18.60
N GLN A 206 -10.68 11.40 -19.25
CA GLN A 206 -10.33 11.29 -20.68
C GLN A 206 -11.39 11.94 -21.58
N GLN A 207 -12.66 11.85 -21.19
CA GLN A 207 -13.73 12.55 -21.90
C GLN A 207 -13.54 14.07 -21.79
N LEU A 208 -13.30 14.60 -20.59
CA LEU A 208 -13.01 16.04 -20.41
C LEU A 208 -11.81 16.51 -21.23
N GLN A 209 -10.76 15.69 -21.30
CA GLN A 209 -9.61 15.98 -22.15
C GLN A 209 -9.97 16.04 -23.64
N THR A 210 -10.84 15.13 -24.10
CA THR A 210 -11.30 15.10 -25.48
C THR A 210 -12.14 16.34 -25.79
N ASP A 211 -13.07 16.70 -24.91
CA ASP A 211 -13.93 17.88 -25.06
C ASP A 211 -13.10 19.18 -25.11
N LEU A 212 -11.99 19.25 -24.38
CA LEU A 212 -11.06 20.38 -24.42
C LEU A 212 -10.24 20.46 -25.73
N LEU A 213 -10.00 19.32 -26.40
CA LEU A 213 -9.30 19.27 -27.70
C LEU A 213 -10.19 19.69 -28.87
N GLU A 214 -11.51 19.54 -28.73
CA GLU A 214 -12.49 19.85 -29.77
C GLU A 214 -12.95 21.33 -29.77
N GLN A 215 -12.52 22.11 -28.78
CA GLN A 215 -12.81 23.54 -28.61
C GLN A 215 -11.76 24.43 -29.29
#